data_AF-A0AAX3SW79-F1
#
_entry.id   AF-A0AAX3SW79-F1
#
_cell.length_a   1.000
_cell.length_b   1.000
_cell.length_c   1.000
_cell.angle_alpha   90.00
_cell.angle_beta   90.00
_cell.angle_gamma   90.00
#
_symmetry.space_group_name_H-M   'P 1'
#
loop_
_entity.id
_entity.type
_entity.pdbx_description
1 polymer ?
#
loop_
_entity_poly.entity_id
_entity_poly.type
_entity_poly.pdbx_seq_one_letter_code
_entity_poly.pdbx_strand_id
1 'polypeptide(L)' 'MKTLYEMIKDLTDITVEQDKISDYLENEALDLRGADLMGANLSWADLQGADLHGLI' A
#
# COMPACT_ATOMS: atom_id res chain seq x y z
N MET A 1 0.18 -11.98 -8.36
CA MET A 1 0.33 -11.45 -6.99
C MET A 1 0.54 -9.97 -7.14
N LYS A 2 -0.39 -9.14 -6.66
CA LYS A 2 -0.31 -7.68 -6.85
C LYS A 2 0.81 -7.11 -6.00
N THR A 3 1.64 -6.25 -6.57
CA THR A 3 2.74 -5.62 -5.84
C THR A 3 2.28 -4.34 -5.16
N LEU A 4 2.97 -3.93 -4.09
CA LEU A 4 2.73 -2.66 -3.40
C LEU A 4 2.86 -1.45 -4.36
N TYR A 5 3.75 -1.53 -5.35
CA TYR A 5 3.88 -0.55 -6.43
C TYR A 5 2.60 -0.40 -7.26
N GLU A 6 2.05 -1.52 -7.73
CA GLU A 6 0.80 -1.52 -8.51
C GLU A 6 -0.37 -1.00 -7.68
N MET A 7 -0.37 -1.31 -6.39
CA MET A 7 -1.37 -0.82 -5.44
C MET A 7 -1.32 0.69 -5.22
N ILE A 8 -0.14 1.26 -5.01
CA ILE A 8 0.02 2.72 -4.87
C ILE A 8 -0.48 3.41 -6.13
N LYS A 9 -0.09 2.90 -7.30
CA LYS A 9 -0.57 3.42 -8.58
C LYS A 9 -2.09 3.35 -8.68
N ASP A 10 -2.71 2.24 -8.33
CA ASP A 10 -4.16 2.09 -8.46
C ASP A 10 -4.95 2.96 -7.47
N LEU A 11 -4.42 3.18 -6.26
CA LEU A 11 -5.11 3.93 -5.20
C LEU A 11 -4.88 5.44 -5.27
N THR A 12 -3.71 5.87 -5.75
CA THR A 12 -3.29 7.29 -5.73
C THR A 12 -3.10 7.88 -7.12
N ASP A 13 -3.12 7.04 -8.17
CA ASP A 13 -2.72 7.37 -9.54
C ASP A 13 -1.25 7.87 -9.66
N ILE A 14 -0.44 7.60 -8.63
CA ILE A 14 0.98 7.99 -8.57
C ILE A 14 1.86 6.79 -8.89
N THR A 15 2.84 7.01 -9.75
CA THR A 15 3.89 6.03 -10.03
C THR A 15 5.12 6.36 -9.20
N VAL A 16 5.47 5.50 -8.24
CA VAL A 16 6.62 5.66 -7.34
C VAL A 16 7.72 4.69 -7.74
N GLU A 17 8.98 5.13 -7.75
CA GLU A 17 10.11 4.23 -8.02
C GLU A 17 10.25 3.20 -6.88
N GLN A 18 10.62 1.95 -7.21
CA GLN A 18 10.62 0.84 -6.24
C GLN A 18 11.49 1.12 -4.99
N ASP A 19 12.60 1.82 -5.17
CA ASP A 19 13.52 2.24 -4.10
C ASP A 19 12.95 3.35 -3.21
N LYS A 20 11.94 4.09 -3.68
CA LYS A 20 11.29 5.20 -2.97
C LYS A 20 9.95 4.82 -2.34
N ILE A 21 9.51 3.57 -2.48
CA ILE A 21 8.23 3.11 -1.91
C ILE A 21 8.25 3.28 -0.39
N SER A 22 9.34 2.91 0.28
CA SER A 22 9.45 3.08 1.74
C SER A 22 9.32 4.54 2.15
N ASP A 23 10.05 5.45 1.50
CA ASP A 23 9.96 6.89 1.76
C ASP A 23 8.55 7.44 1.52
N TYR A 24 7.88 6.96 0.47
CA TYR A 24 6.51 7.34 0.16
C TYR A 24 5.53 6.87 1.24
N LEU A 25 5.68 5.63 1.71
CA LEU A 25 4.84 5.08 2.78
C LEU A 25 5.11 5.70 4.16
N GLU A 26 6.35 6.10 4.42
CA GLU A 26 6.70 6.80 5.66
C GLU A 26 6.08 8.21 5.73
N ASN A 27 5.91 8.87 4.58
CA ASN A 27 5.38 10.23 4.52
C ASN A 27 3.87 10.29 4.20
N GLU A 28 3.31 9.26 3.57
CA GLU A 28 1.89 9.21 3.24
C GLU A 28 1.16 8.06 3.93
N ALA A 29 0.11 8.42 4.67
CA ALA A 29 -0.87 7.46 5.13
C ALA A 29 -1.74 7.00 3.94
N LEU A 30 -1.35 5.89 3.31
CA LEU A 30 -2.19 5.26 2.30
C LEU A 30 -3.51 4.79 2.92
N ASP A 31 -4.61 5.30 2.40
CA ASP A 31 -5.93 4.76 2.73
C ASP A 31 -6.14 3.42 2.02
N LEU A 32 -5.82 2.35 2.73
CA LEU A 32 -6.02 0.97 2.25
C LEU A 32 -7.42 0.43 2.59
N ARG A 33 -8.35 1.24 3.11
CA ARG A 33 -9.68 0.78 3.52
C ARG A 33 -10.46 0.30 2.29
N GLY A 34 -10.74 -1.00 2.26
CA GLY A 34 -11.45 -1.64 1.15
C GLY A 34 -10.59 -1.94 -0.08
N ALA A 35 -9.27 -1.75 -0.01
CA ALA A 35 -8.37 -2.22 -1.04
C ALA A 35 -8.32 -3.76 -1.01
N ASP A 36 -8.35 -4.40 -2.19
CA ASP A 36 -8.12 -5.84 -2.30
C ASP A 36 -6.63 -6.13 -2.08
N LEU A 37 -6.28 -6.42 -0.83
CA LEU A 37 -4.94 -6.83 -0.38
C LEU A 37 -4.75 -8.34 -0.44
N MET A 38 -5.68 -9.10 -1.01
CA MET A 38 -5.63 -10.55 -0.96
C MET A 38 -4.40 -11.07 -1.73
N GLY A 39 -3.41 -11.53 -0.98
CA GLY A 39 -2.12 -11.95 -1.52
C GLY A 39 -1.17 -10.79 -1.88
N ALA A 40 -1.36 -9.58 -1.38
CA ALA A 40 -0.36 -8.52 -1.51
C ALA A 40 0.82 -8.77 -0.56
N ASN A 41 2.05 -8.51 -1.03
CA ASN A 41 3.22 -8.53 -0.16
C ASN A 41 3.38 -7.16 0.51
N LEU A 42 2.95 -7.07 1.77
CA LEU A 42 3.02 -5.86 2.59
C LEU A 42 4.18 -5.86 3.60
N SER A 43 5.16 -6.76 3.45
CA SER A 43 6.27 -6.88 4.41
C SER A 43 7.14 -5.63 4.56
N TRP A 44 7.02 -4.67 3.63
CA TRP A 44 7.76 -3.43 3.58
C TRP A 44 6.92 -2.19 3.94
N ALA A 45 5.62 -2.37 4.21
CA ALA A 45 4.73 -1.27 4.52
C ALA A 45 4.62 -1.05 6.04
N ASP A 46 4.74 0.19 6.49
CA ASP A 46 4.38 0.54 7.86
C ASP A 46 2.85 0.59 7.99
N LEU A 47 2.28 -0.50 8.48
CA LEU A 47 0.84 -0.67 8.65
C LEU A 47 0.34 -0.20 10.02
N GLN A 48 1.17 0.49 10.83
CA GLN A 48 0.82 0.88 12.20
C GLN A 48 -0.43 1.77 12.33
N GLY A 49 -0.92 2.37 11.23
CA GLY A 49 -2.18 3.12 11.17
C GLY A 49 -3.20 2.59 10.16
N ALA A 50 -2.91 1.49 9.45
CA ALA A 50 -3.80 0.97 8.43
C ALA A 50 -4.95 0.19 9.09
N ASP A 51 -6.19 0.62 8.84
CA ASP A 51 -7.38 -0.12 9.27
C ASP A 51 -7.62 -1.30 8.32
N LEU A 52 -6.97 -2.43 8.63
CA LEU A 52 -7.03 -3.67 7.85
C LEU A 52 -8.27 -4.54 8.17
N HIS A 53 -9.16 -4.09 9.06
CA HIS A 53 -10.34 -4.87 9.50
C HIS A 53 -11.46 -4.98 8.46
N GLY A 54 -11.31 -4.40 7.26
CA GLY A 54 -12.31 -4.46 6.19
C GLY A 54 -12.24 -5.68 5.27
N LEU A 55 -11.25 -6.57 5.42
CA LEU A 55 -11.15 -7.78 4.60
C LEU A 55 -11.99 -8.91 5.24
N ILE A 56 -13.23 -9.04 4.78
CA ILE A 56 -14.15 -10.14 5.12
C ILE A 56 -14.04 -11.26 4.08
#